data_AF-A0A2U9IJB8-F1
#
_entry.id   AF-A0A2U9IJB8-F1
#
_cell.length_a   1.000
_cell.length_b   1.000
_cell.length_c   1.000
_cell.angle_alpha   90.00
_cell.angle_beta   90.00
_cell.angle_gamma   90.00
#
_symmetry.space_group_name_H-M   'P 1'
#
loop_
_entity.id
_entity.type
_entity.pdbx_description
1 polymer ?
#
loop_
_entity_poly.entity_id
_entity_poly.type
_entity_poly.pdbx_seq_one_letter_code
_entity_poly.pdbx_strand_id
1 'polypeptide(L)'
;MRFSASPIQYQHYALSSIKLNKRAKIEYVNCPKQNDFYSVSDIVNNILGLKGGGTGKTIESSVREFINAEPGFRVCKDVDLNSIKNEICGTPDFIKDGIPGEIKTFAYSINPKFQEKGMMQSTLYAWLYGKKRAMYVSAIYNFDPNDEDYVIIKRINYYMIIPTKIEVRQLIPIGVIA
;
A
#
# COMPACT_ATOMS: atom_id res chain seq x y z
N MET A 1 19.40 -23.89 -4.34
CA MET A 1 18.97 -22.63 -5.00
C MET A 1 19.02 -21.53 -3.95
N ARG A 2 19.80 -20.46 -4.18
CA ARG A 2 19.78 -19.28 -3.29
C ARG A 2 18.53 -18.48 -3.65
N PHE A 3 17.51 -18.48 -2.79
CA PHE A 3 16.47 -17.47 -2.88
C PHE A 3 17.16 -16.12 -2.67
N SER A 4 17.18 -15.24 -3.67
CA SER A 4 17.56 -13.85 -3.42
C SER A 4 16.55 -13.32 -2.42
N ALA A 5 17.00 -13.02 -1.20
CA ALA A 5 16.12 -12.47 -0.19
C ALA A 5 15.47 -11.19 -0.75
N SER A 6 14.17 -11.02 -0.53
CA SER A 6 13.45 -9.82 -0.99
C SER A 6 14.20 -8.55 -0.57
N PRO A 7 14.32 -7.53 -1.45
CA PRO A 7 14.95 -6.26 -1.10
C PRO A 7 14.16 -5.48 -0.04
N ILE A 8 12.91 -5.86 0.21
CA ILE A 8 12.05 -5.33 1.27
C ILE A 8 11.74 -6.47 2.24
N GLN A 9 12.19 -6.35 3.48
CA GLN A 9 11.95 -7.32 4.55
C GLN A 9 11.28 -6.62 5.74
N TYR A 10 10.32 -7.31 6.32
CA TYR A 10 9.52 -6.80 7.42
C TYR A 10 8.96 -7.95 8.25
N GLN A 11 8.62 -7.65 9.50
CA GLN A 11 7.76 -8.49 10.32
C GLN A 11 6.34 -7.92 10.28
N HIS A 12 5.34 -8.78 10.30
CA HIS A 12 3.96 -8.37 10.44
C HIS A 12 3.29 -9.08 11.62
N TYR A 13 2.45 -8.35 12.33
CA TYR A 13 1.71 -8.83 13.49
C TYR A 13 0.24 -8.54 13.28
N ALA A 14 -0.60 -9.57 13.28
CA ALA A 14 -2.05 -9.40 13.30
C ALA A 14 -2.45 -8.78 14.64
N LEU A 15 -3.15 -7.64 14.59
CA LEU A 15 -3.60 -6.94 15.79
C LEU A 15 -5.04 -7.31 16.12
N SER A 16 -5.91 -7.26 15.11
CA SER A 16 -7.33 -7.55 15.29
C SER A 16 -8.00 -7.85 13.95
N SER A 17 -9.17 -8.48 14.05
CA SER A 17 -10.08 -8.73 12.94
C SER A 17 -11.49 -8.40 13.41
N ILE A 18 -12.11 -7.41 12.77
CA ILE A 18 -13.43 -6.92 13.14
C ILE A 18 -14.41 -7.34 12.06
N LYS A 19 -15.45 -8.09 12.44
CA LYS A 19 -16.61 -8.35 11.58
C LYS A 19 -17.58 -7.18 11.70
N LEU A 20 -18.10 -6.74 10.57
CA LEU A 20 -19.04 -5.62 10.49
C LEU A 20 -19.99 -5.82 9.32
N ASN A 21 -21.06 -5.03 9.27
CA ASN A 21 -21.95 -4.92 8.13
C ASN A 21 -22.19 -3.43 7.87
N LYS A 22 -21.20 -2.79 7.26
CA LYS A 22 -21.24 -1.35 6.97
C LYS A 22 -21.23 -1.13 5.48
N ARG A 23 -22.14 -0.27 5.03
CA ARG A 23 -22.23 0.15 3.63
C ARG A 23 -21.13 1.17 3.34
N ALA A 24 -20.46 1.02 2.21
CA ALA A 24 -19.38 1.89 1.75
C ALA A 24 -19.59 2.22 0.28
N LYS A 25 -19.36 3.49 -0.09
CA LYS A 25 -19.53 3.95 -1.47
C LYS A 25 -18.31 3.60 -2.30
N ILE A 26 -18.54 3.13 -3.53
CA ILE A 26 -17.48 2.88 -4.49
C ILE A 26 -16.98 4.22 -5.04
N GLU A 27 -15.67 4.39 -5.03
CA GLU A 27 -14.96 5.52 -5.61
C GLU A 27 -14.19 5.07 -6.85
N TYR A 28 -14.23 5.91 -7.89
CA TYR A 28 -13.53 5.68 -9.13
C TYR A 28 -12.27 6.53 -9.16
N VAL A 29 -11.11 5.88 -9.15
CA VAL A 29 -9.83 6.57 -9.16
C VAL A 29 -9.23 6.50 -10.56
N ASN A 30 -9.01 7.68 -11.15
CA ASN A 30 -8.13 7.84 -12.28
C ASN A 30 -6.70 7.96 -11.75
N CYS A 31 -5.85 7.00 -12.05
CA CYS A 31 -4.43 7.08 -11.78
C CYS A 31 -3.74 7.78 -12.97
N PRO A 32 -3.39 9.08 -12.89
CA PRO A 32 -2.63 9.72 -13.95
C PRO A 32 -1.27 9.03 -14.10
N LYS A 33 -0.78 8.93 -15.34
CA LYS A 33 0.56 8.46 -15.65
C LYS A 33 1.55 9.62 -15.63
N GLN A 34 2.78 9.26 -15.25
CA GLN A 34 4.04 10.02 -15.22
C GLN A 34 4.23 10.94 -14.01
N ASN A 35 5.21 10.56 -13.19
CA ASN A 35 5.87 11.41 -12.22
C ASN A 35 7.38 11.30 -12.47
N ASP A 36 8.13 12.37 -12.23
CA ASP A 36 9.60 12.39 -12.38
C ASP A 36 10.34 11.64 -11.25
N PHE A 37 9.64 10.77 -10.52
CA PHE A 37 10.15 10.04 -9.36
C PHE A 37 9.76 8.55 -9.40
N TYR A 38 10.46 7.72 -8.62
CA TYR A 38 10.09 6.32 -8.40
C TYR A 38 8.98 6.23 -7.36
N SER A 39 7.78 5.82 -7.78
CA SER A 39 6.64 5.62 -6.88
C SER A 39 6.82 4.34 -6.05
N VAL A 40 6.47 4.40 -4.75
CA VAL A 40 6.36 3.23 -3.88
C VAL A 40 5.50 2.12 -4.51
N SER A 41 4.38 2.46 -5.15
CA SER A 41 3.54 1.45 -5.81
C SER A 41 4.26 0.80 -6.99
N ASP A 42 5.01 1.56 -7.78
CA ASP A 42 5.70 1.04 -8.96
C ASP A 42 6.89 0.15 -8.58
N ILE A 43 7.65 0.54 -7.55
CA ILE A 43 8.71 -0.28 -6.95
C ILE A 43 8.15 -1.64 -6.54
N VAL A 44 7.07 -1.64 -5.75
CA VAL A 44 6.48 -2.90 -5.26
C VAL A 44 5.83 -3.70 -6.40
N ASN A 45 5.19 -3.05 -7.36
CA ASN A 45 4.67 -3.71 -8.55
C ASN A 45 5.77 -4.43 -9.32
N ASN A 46 6.93 -3.79 -9.51
CA ASN A 46 8.08 -4.38 -10.20
C ASN A 46 8.62 -5.61 -9.45
N ILE A 47 8.80 -5.51 -8.13
CA ILE A 47 9.24 -6.64 -7.29
C ILE A 47 8.28 -7.83 -7.40
N LEU A 48 6.97 -7.56 -7.43
CA LEU A 48 5.93 -8.60 -7.48
C LEU A 48 5.54 -9.02 -8.91
N GLY A 49 6.13 -8.44 -9.95
CA GLY A 49 5.72 -8.67 -11.35
C GLY A 49 4.24 -8.37 -11.58
N LEU A 50 3.74 -7.25 -11.05
CA LEU A 50 2.38 -6.75 -11.26
C LEU A 50 2.40 -5.69 -12.36
N LYS A 51 1.44 -5.75 -13.29
CA LYS A 51 1.26 -4.70 -14.30
C LYS A 51 0.69 -3.45 -13.63
N GLY A 52 1.34 -2.30 -13.82
CA GLY A 52 0.86 -1.02 -13.33
C GLY A 52 -0.27 -0.43 -14.20
N GLY A 53 -1.26 0.19 -13.55
CA GLY A 53 -2.23 1.09 -14.17
C GLY A 53 -3.46 0.42 -14.81
N GLY A 54 -4.61 0.66 -14.20
CA GLY A 54 -5.96 0.53 -14.73
C GLY A 54 -6.89 1.44 -13.93
N THR A 55 -8.04 1.83 -14.47
CA THR A 55 -9.10 2.44 -13.66
C THR A 55 -9.53 1.47 -12.57
N GLY A 56 -9.42 1.91 -11.31
CA GLY A 56 -9.72 1.08 -10.14
C GLY A 56 -10.99 1.53 -9.46
N LYS A 57 -11.81 0.57 -9.03
CA LYS A 57 -12.84 0.79 -8.00
C LYS A 57 -12.15 0.66 -6.64
N THR A 58 -12.32 1.66 -5.77
CA THR A 58 -11.83 1.61 -4.40
C THR A 58 -12.95 1.94 -3.42
N ILE A 59 -12.75 1.56 -2.15
CA ILE A 59 -13.57 2.01 -1.02
C ILE A 59 -12.67 2.53 0.11
N GLU A 60 -11.41 2.87 -0.21
CA GLU A 60 -10.37 3.23 0.75
C GLU A 60 -10.77 4.44 1.60
N SER A 61 -11.47 5.44 1.06
CA SER A 61 -11.95 6.58 1.86
C SER A 61 -12.98 6.18 2.91
N SER A 62 -13.95 5.32 2.58
CA SER A 62 -14.90 4.79 3.55
C SER A 62 -14.19 3.95 4.63
N VAL A 63 -13.23 3.11 4.24
CA VAL A 63 -12.44 2.33 5.20
C VAL A 63 -11.64 3.26 6.12
N ARG A 64 -11.00 4.30 5.58
CA ARG A 64 -10.25 5.31 6.33
C ARG A 64 -11.12 6.02 7.37
N GLU A 65 -12.34 6.40 7.00
CA GLU A 65 -13.33 6.96 7.93
C GLU A 65 -13.68 5.97 9.05
N PHE A 66 -13.97 4.71 8.71
CA PHE A 66 -14.32 3.68 9.70
C PHE A 66 -13.21 3.42 10.72
N ILE A 67 -11.94 3.49 10.30
CA ILE A 67 -10.80 3.28 11.19
C ILE A 67 -10.38 4.56 11.93
N ASN A 68 -11.10 5.66 11.73
CA ASN A 68 -10.82 6.99 12.28
C ASN A 68 -9.36 7.42 12.03
N ALA A 69 -8.98 7.51 10.76
CA ALA A 69 -7.65 7.91 10.33
C ALA A 69 -7.71 9.09 9.35
N GLU A 70 -6.64 9.88 9.34
CA GLU A 70 -6.49 11.02 8.44
C GLU A 70 -5.96 10.56 7.09
N PRO A 71 -6.24 11.28 5.98
CA PRO A 71 -5.58 11.00 4.70
C PRO A 71 -4.07 11.18 4.83
N GLY A 72 -3.30 10.29 4.21
CA GLY A 72 -1.86 10.45 4.12
C GLY A 72 -1.47 11.59 3.16
N PHE A 73 -0.25 12.09 3.32
CA PHE A 73 0.33 13.07 2.40
C PHE A 73 1.56 12.50 1.70
N ARG A 74 1.95 13.09 0.56
CA ARG A 74 3.11 12.61 -0.18
C ARG A 74 4.39 12.92 0.62
N VAL A 75 5.24 11.92 0.77
CA VAL A 75 6.61 12.08 1.28
C VAL A 75 7.57 11.52 0.26
N CYS A 76 8.69 12.22 0.08
CA CYS A 76 9.75 11.84 -0.81
C CYS A 76 11.07 11.73 -0.04
N LYS A 77 11.94 10.82 -0.49
CA LYS A 77 13.32 10.72 -0.04
C LYS A 77 14.26 10.64 -1.22
N ASP A 78 15.28 11.48 -1.18
CA ASP A 78 16.42 11.37 -2.06
C ASP A 78 17.17 10.06 -1.77
N VAL A 79 17.56 9.38 -2.84
CA VAL A 79 18.41 8.20 -2.80
C VAL A 79 19.54 8.35 -3.80
N ASP A 80 20.76 8.40 -3.27
CA ASP A 80 21.97 8.48 -4.09
C ASP A 80 22.37 7.08 -4.55
N LEU A 81 22.28 6.85 -5.86
CA LEU A 81 22.74 5.64 -6.51
C LEU A 81 23.80 6.01 -7.55
N ASN A 82 25.06 5.68 -7.28
CA ASN A 82 26.18 5.89 -8.20
C ASN A 82 26.27 7.34 -8.75
N SER A 83 26.09 8.33 -7.88
CA SER A 83 26.11 9.76 -8.23
C SER A 83 24.94 10.25 -9.10
N ILE A 84 23.90 9.42 -9.29
CA ILE A 84 22.62 9.84 -9.85
C ILE A 84 21.64 10.03 -8.69
N LYS A 85 21.15 11.26 -8.52
CA LYS A 85 20.07 11.56 -7.58
C LYS A 85 18.77 11.00 -8.12
N ASN A 86 18.20 10.05 -7.40
CA ASN A 86 16.86 9.56 -7.65
C ASN A 86 15.98 9.95 -6.47
N GLU A 87 14.69 10.15 -6.73
CA GLU A 87 13.72 10.43 -5.68
C GLU A 87 12.75 9.25 -5.59
N ILE A 88 12.54 8.73 -4.37
CA ILE A 88 11.46 7.77 -4.10
C ILE A 88 10.36 8.50 -3.35
N CYS A 89 9.16 8.50 -3.91
CA CYS A 89 8.00 9.13 -3.29
C CYS A 89 6.84 8.15 -3.10
N GLY A 90 5.98 8.47 -2.14
CA GLY A 90 4.68 7.82 -2.04
C GLY A 90 3.75 8.53 -1.08
N THR A 91 2.47 8.24 -1.22
CA THR A 91 1.40 8.74 -0.35
C THR A 91 0.73 7.52 0.27
N PRO A 92 0.88 7.28 1.59
CA PRO A 92 0.13 6.22 2.25
C PRO A 92 -1.37 6.56 2.20
N ASP A 93 -2.22 5.54 2.20
CA ASP A 93 -3.68 5.73 2.19
C ASP A 93 -4.19 6.49 3.42
N PHE A 94 -3.51 6.35 4.55
CA PHE A 94 -3.85 7.05 5.79
C PHE A 94 -2.66 7.29 6.72
N ILE A 95 -2.87 8.18 7.69
CA ILE A 95 -2.04 8.35 8.88
C ILE A 95 -2.94 8.23 10.11
N LYS A 96 -2.52 7.43 11.09
CA LYS A 96 -3.20 7.31 12.38
C LYS A 96 -2.18 7.43 13.50
N ASP A 97 -2.38 8.38 14.42
CA ASP A 97 -1.46 8.64 15.53
C ASP A 97 0.01 8.84 15.07
N GLY A 98 0.19 9.50 13.92
CA GLY A 98 1.50 9.72 13.30
C GLY A 98 2.17 8.48 12.69
N ILE A 99 1.43 7.37 12.55
CA ILE A 99 1.87 6.12 11.91
C ILE A 99 1.25 6.04 10.51
N PRO A 100 2.05 5.94 9.43
CA PRO A 100 1.52 5.79 8.08
C PRO A 100 0.93 4.39 7.89
N GLY A 101 -0.06 4.26 7.02
CA GLY A 101 -0.60 2.97 6.67
C GLY A 101 -1.21 2.86 5.29
N GLU A 102 -1.31 1.61 4.82
CA GLU A 102 -1.89 1.23 3.54
C GLU A 102 -3.19 0.45 3.78
N ILE A 103 -4.19 0.71 2.95
CA ILE A 103 -5.45 -0.02 2.87
C ILE A 103 -5.42 -0.85 1.59
N LYS A 104 -5.88 -2.10 1.65
CA LYS A 104 -6.23 -2.87 0.45
C LYS A 104 -7.61 -3.47 0.61
N THR A 105 -8.44 -3.29 -0.40
CA THR A 105 -9.84 -3.70 -0.39
C THR A 105 -10.02 -4.90 -1.30
N PHE A 106 -10.81 -5.89 -0.86
CA PHE A 106 -10.97 -7.15 -1.56
C PHE A 106 -12.44 -7.57 -1.64
N ALA A 107 -12.89 -7.90 -2.85
CA ALA A 107 -14.20 -8.51 -3.04
C ALA A 107 -14.19 -9.97 -2.56
N TYR A 108 -15.08 -10.31 -1.63
CA TYR A 108 -15.35 -11.65 -1.07
C TYR A 108 -14.22 -12.30 -0.26
N SER A 109 -12.96 -12.22 -0.71
CA SER A 109 -11.82 -12.88 -0.08
C SER A 109 -10.51 -12.17 -0.38
N ILE A 110 -9.50 -12.36 0.50
CA ILE A 110 -8.19 -11.72 0.35
C ILE A 110 -7.43 -12.37 -0.82
N ASN A 111 -6.87 -11.55 -1.70
CA ASN A 111 -5.88 -11.99 -2.68
C ASN A 111 -4.48 -11.90 -2.06
N PRO A 112 -3.75 -13.03 -1.87
CA PRO A 112 -2.46 -13.03 -1.20
C PRO A 112 -1.41 -12.12 -1.86
N LYS A 113 -1.41 -12.02 -3.20
CA LYS A 113 -0.43 -11.21 -3.94
C LYS A 113 -0.63 -9.71 -3.71
N PHE A 114 -1.89 -9.25 -3.67
CA PHE A 114 -2.21 -7.85 -3.37
C PHE A 114 -2.14 -7.54 -1.87
N GLN A 115 -2.31 -8.55 -1.01
CA GLN A 115 -2.00 -8.43 0.40
C GLN A 115 -0.50 -8.17 0.60
N GLU A 116 0.36 -9.01 0.01
CA GLU A 116 1.82 -8.84 0.03
C GLU A 116 2.23 -7.46 -0.51
N LYS A 117 1.61 -7.01 -1.60
CA LYS A 117 1.79 -5.66 -2.13
C LYS A 117 1.54 -4.60 -1.05
N GLY A 118 0.39 -4.65 -0.37
CA GLY A 118 0.05 -3.67 0.66
C GLY A 118 1.00 -3.70 1.87
N MET A 119 1.50 -4.88 2.24
CA MET A 119 2.50 -5.02 3.31
C MET A 119 3.86 -4.41 2.92
N MET A 120 4.33 -4.66 1.69
CA MET A 120 5.56 -4.07 1.17
C MET A 120 5.45 -2.54 1.04
N GLN A 121 4.32 -2.03 0.55
CA GLN A 121 4.06 -0.59 0.49
C GLN A 121 4.07 0.04 1.88
N SER A 122 3.37 -0.57 2.85
CA SER A 122 3.39 -0.14 4.27
C SER A 122 4.82 -0.07 4.83
N THR A 123 5.65 -1.06 4.51
CA THR A 123 7.06 -1.10 4.90
C THR A 123 7.84 0.09 4.35
N LEU A 124 7.66 0.41 3.06
CA LEU A 124 8.31 1.56 2.43
C LEU A 124 7.79 2.90 2.99
N TYR A 125 6.51 3.01 3.33
CA TYR A 125 5.99 4.23 3.96
C TYR A 125 6.55 4.45 5.37
N ALA A 126 6.70 3.39 6.18
CA ALA A 126 7.40 3.51 7.46
C ALA A 126 8.80 4.10 7.26
N TRP A 127 9.54 3.61 6.26
CA TRP A 127 10.85 4.14 5.92
C TRP A 127 10.80 5.59 5.44
N LEU A 128 9.95 5.94 4.47
CA LEU A 128 9.80 7.31 3.95
C LEU A 128 9.47 8.31 5.06
N TYR A 129 8.59 7.93 5.99
CA TYR A 129 8.19 8.79 7.11
C TYR A 129 9.17 8.77 8.30
N GLY A 130 10.28 8.02 8.22
CA GLY A 130 11.24 7.88 9.32
C GLY A 130 10.63 7.22 10.56
N LYS A 131 9.64 6.35 10.39
CA LYS A 131 8.95 5.65 11.47
C LYS A 131 9.48 4.23 11.60
N LYS A 132 9.44 3.71 12.83
CA LYS A 132 9.82 2.32 13.15
C LYS A 132 8.74 1.30 12.76
N ARG A 133 7.52 1.76 12.48
CA ARG A 133 6.36 0.93 12.16
C ARG A 133 5.41 1.62 11.21
N ALA A 134 4.63 0.83 10.50
CA ALA A 134 3.46 1.23 9.71
C ALA A 134 2.27 0.33 10.04
N MET A 135 1.10 0.69 9.53
CA MET A 135 -0.11 -0.13 9.58
C MET A 135 -0.46 -0.66 8.20
N TYR A 136 -0.93 -1.90 8.15
CA TYR A 136 -1.62 -2.43 6.98
C TYR A 136 -3.04 -2.82 7.37
N VAL A 137 -4.01 -2.40 6.56
CA VAL A 137 -5.43 -2.67 6.75
C VAL A 137 -5.96 -3.39 5.52
N SER A 138 -6.59 -4.55 5.72
CA SER A 138 -7.32 -5.23 4.65
C SER A 138 -8.82 -5.15 4.92
N ALA A 139 -9.60 -4.66 3.96
CA ALA A 139 -11.07 -4.67 4.04
C ALA A 139 -11.65 -5.68 3.05
N ILE A 140 -12.59 -6.51 3.50
CA ILE A 140 -13.29 -7.50 2.68
C ILE A 140 -14.75 -7.10 2.59
N TYR A 141 -15.27 -7.05 1.36
CA TYR A 141 -16.63 -6.62 1.08
C TYR A 141 -17.37 -7.56 0.13
N ASN A 142 -18.69 -7.48 0.16
CA ASN A 142 -19.56 -8.03 -0.87
C ASN A 142 -20.23 -6.85 -1.60
N PHE A 143 -20.59 -7.02 -2.87
CA PHE A 143 -21.41 -6.01 -3.56
C PHE A 143 -22.79 -5.92 -2.90
N ASP A 144 -23.33 -4.70 -2.82
CA ASP A 144 -24.70 -4.48 -2.35
C ASP A 144 -25.67 -4.97 -3.45
N PRO A 145 -26.57 -5.93 -3.16
CA PRO A 145 -27.50 -6.43 -4.19
C PRO A 145 -28.56 -5.41 -4.60
N ASN A 146 -28.72 -4.32 -3.83
CA ASN A 146 -29.76 -3.33 -4.08
C ASN A 146 -29.22 -2.04 -4.73
N ASP A 147 -27.90 -1.87 -4.82
CA ASP A 147 -27.28 -0.64 -5.32
C ASP A 147 -25.85 -0.90 -5.82
N GLU A 148 -25.62 -0.73 -7.12
CA GLU A 148 -24.34 -1.02 -7.77
C GLU A 148 -23.20 -0.06 -7.41
N ASP A 149 -23.52 1.11 -6.84
CA ASP A 149 -22.55 2.11 -6.41
C ASP A 149 -22.02 1.86 -5.00
N TYR A 150 -22.51 0.82 -4.31
CA TYR A 150 -22.14 0.51 -2.94
C TYR A 150 -21.70 -0.94 -2.75
N VAL A 151 -20.97 -1.14 -1.65
CA VAL A 151 -20.60 -2.45 -1.15
C VAL A 151 -20.89 -2.54 0.33
N ILE A 152 -21.01 -3.77 0.84
CA ILE A 152 -21.13 -4.05 2.26
C ILE A 152 -19.80 -4.61 2.76
N ILE A 153 -19.05 -3.81 3.52
CA ILE A 153 -17.86 -4.26 4.23
C ILE A 153 -18.28 -5.28 5.27
N LYS A 154 -17.69 -6.48 5.16
CA LYS A 154 -17.95 -7.63 6.04
C LYS A 154 -16.89 -7.80 7.12
N ARG A 155 -15.64 -7.45 6.81
CA ARG A 155 -14.50 -7.62 7.71
C ARG A 155 -13.41 -6.61 7.44
N ILE A 156 -12.80 -6.09 8.50
CA ILE A 156 -11.54 -5.34 8.43
C ILE A 156 -10.52 -6.05 9.30
N ASN A 157 -9.34 -6.33 8.76
CA ASN A 157 -8.21 -6.87 9.51
C ASN A 157 -7.13 -5.80 9.62
N TYR A 158 -6.49 -5.76 10.79
CA TYR A 158 -5.45 -4.80 11.12
C TYR A 158 -4.14 -5.53 11.38
N TYR A 159 -3.08 -5.03 10.77
CA TYR A 159 -1.74 -5.54 10.94
C TYR A 159 -0.78 -4.40 11.27
N MET A 160 0.14 -4.65 12.18
CA MET A 160 1.30 -3.80 12.39
C MET A 160 2.49 -4.35 11.60
N ILE A 161 3.15 -3.47 10.87
CA ILE A 161 4.30 -3.76 10.03
C ILE A 161 5.54 -3.12 10.63
N ILE A 162 6.58 -3.92 10.84
CA ILE A 162 7.87 -3.47 11.36
C ILE A 162 8.93 -3.74 10.28
N PRO A 163 9.45 -2.70 9.61
CA PRO A 163 10.56 -2.87 8.67
C PRO A 163 11.77 -3.47 9.37
N THR A 164 12.38 -4.48 8.76
CA THR A 164 13.62 -5.10 9.26
C THR A 164 14.79 -4.80 8.34
N LYS A 165 14.56 -4.74 7.02
CA LYS A 165 15.60 -4.42 6.04
C LYS A 165 14.98 -3.81 4.78
N ILE A 166 15.62 -2.77 4.24
CA ILE A 166 15.27 -2.16 2.95
C ILE A 166 16.57 -1.94 2.16
N GLU A 167 16.74 -2.69 1.08
CA GLU A 167 17.90 -2.60 0.19
C GLU A 167 17.60 -1.63 -0.97
N VAL A 168 17.72 -0.33 -0.68
CA VAL A 168 17.38 0.76 -1.63
C VAL A 168 18.01 0.57 -3.02
N ARG A 169 19.26 0.09 -3.10
CA ARG A 169 19.97 -0.14 -4.37
C ARG A 169 19.27 -1.13 -5.31
N GLN A 170 18.46 -2.03 -4.77
CA GLN A 170 17.73 -3.04 -5.54
C GLN A 170 16.27 -2.63 -5.82
N LEU A 171 15.81 -1.50 -5.26
CA LEU A 171 14.45 -0.98 -5.49
C LEU A 171 14.35 -0.21 -6.81
N ILE A 172 15.47 0.33 -7.28
CA ILE A 172 15.55 1.10 -8.52
C ILE A 172 16.19 0.19 -9.58
N PRO A 173 15.51 -0.11 -10.70
CA PRO A 173 16.09 -0.90 -11.78
C PRO A 173 17.33 -0.20 -12.33
N ILE A 174 18.49 -0.87 -12.26
CA ILE A 174 19.70 -0.40 -12.93
C ILE A 174 19.48 -0.64 -14.44
N GLY A 175 19.01 0.38 -15.15
CA GLY A 175 18.84 0.31 -16.59
C GLY A 175 17.69 1.14 -17.13
N VAL A 176 17.77 2.47 -17.03
CA VAL A 176 17.31 3.40 -18.09
C VAL A 176 18.22 4.62 -18.00
N ILE A 177 19.47 4.48 -18.48
CA ILE A 177 20.26 5.62 -18.93
C ILE A 177 20.31 5.44 -20.44
N ALA A 178 19.49 6.21 -21.16
CA ALA A 178 19.63 6.45 -22.57
C ALA A 178 20.09 7.89 -22.75
#